data_AF-A0A968ASE4-F1
#
_entry.id   AF-A0A968ASE4-F1
#
_cell.length_a   1.000
_cell.length_b   1.000
_cell.length_c   1.000
_cell.angle_alpha   90.00
_cell.angle_beta   90.00
_cell.angle_gamma   90.00
#
_symmetry.space_group_name_H-M   'P 1'
#
loop_
_entity.id
_entity.type
_entity.pdbx_description
1 polymer ?
#
loop_
_entity_poly.entity_id
_entity_poly.type
_entity_poly.pdbx_seq_one_letter_code
_entity_poly.pdbx_strand_id
1 'polypeptide(L)' 'MGDEKLDVLAFAAHPDDAELGCGGTLYKLAQQGYATGIVDVTEGEMSTRGTVEERYKESKDA' A
#
# COMPACT_ATOMS: atom_id res chain seq x y z
N MET A 1 -10.99 12.28 13.56
CA MET A 1 -10.53 11.07 12.84
C MET A 1 -11.11 9.91 13.60
N GLY A 2 -12.04 9.18 13.01
CA GLY A 2 -12.71 8.07 13.70
C GLY A 2 -11.71 6.97 14.03
N ASP A 3 -12.00 6.21 15.09
CA ASP A 3 -11.35 4.93 15.40
C ASP A 3 -11.71 3.90 14.30
N GLU A 4 -11.22 4.10 13.07
CA GLU A 4 -11.31 3.11 12.01
C GLU A 4 -10.22 2.08 12.22
N LYS A 5 -10.56 1.01 12.96
CA LYS A 5 -9.70 -0.16 13.09
C LYS A 5 -9.56 -0.85 11.73
N LEU A 6 -8.32 -1.06 11.31
CA LEU A 6 -8.01 -1.98 10.23
C LEU A 6 -8.04 -3.42 10.76
N ASP A 7 -8.71 -4.31 10.04
CA ASP A 7 -8.67 -5.75 10.29
C ASP A 7 -7.36 -6.35 9.77
N VAL A 8 -6.84 -5.79 8.68
CA VAL A 8 -5.61 -6.24 8.02
C VAL A 8 -4.73 -5.04 7.64
N LEU A 9 -3.46 -5.09 8.03
CA LEU A 9 -2.47 -4.08 7.72
C LEU A 9 -1.23 -4.75 7.11
N ALA A 10 -0.91 -4.40 5.87
CA ALA A 10 0.30 -4.86 5.19
C ALA A 10 1.43 -3.85 5.41
N PHE A 11 2.60 -4.34 5.79
CA PHE A 11 3.83 -3.54 5.84
C PHE A 11 4.70 -3.89 4.65
N ALA A 12 5.09 -2.87 3.90
CA ALA A 12 5.95 -2.95 2.72
C ALA A 12 7.20 -2.09 2.93
N ALA A 13 8.33 -2.50 2.34
CA ALA A 13 9.56 -1.74 2.49
C ALA A 13 9.49 -0.44 1.67
N HIS A 14 8.97 -0.52 0.44
CA HIS A 14 8.84 0.59 -0.48
C HIS A 14 7.43 0.62 -1.09
N PRO A 15 6.98 1.78 -1.61
CA PRO A 15 5.72 1.88 -2.33
C PRO A 15 5.77 0.97 -3.57
N ASP A 16 4.73 0.15 -3.80
CA ASP A 16 4.59 -0.94 -4.78
C ASP A 16 4.79 -2.38 -4.27
N ASP A 17 5.54 -2.58 -3.18
CA ASP A 17 5.87 -3.93 -2.69
C ASP A 17 4.62 -4.68 -2.23
N ALA A 18 3.65 -3.99 -1.62
CA ALA A 18 2.43 -4.59 -1.10
C ALA A 18 1.49 -5.01 -2.23
N GLU A 19 1.37 -4.21 -3.27
CA GLU A 19 0.55 -4.43 -4.45
C GLU A 19 1.07 -5.65 -5.23
N LEU A 20 2.39 -5.73 -5.39
CA LEU A 20 3.08 -6.87 -6.02
C LEU A 20 2.99 -8.14 -5.18
N GLY A 21 3.23 -8.05 -3.87
CA GLY A 21 3.32 -9.21 -2.99
C GLY A 21 1.96 -9.76 -2.52
N CYS A 22 0.99 -8.88 -2.30
CA CYS A 22 -0.28 -9.24 -1.67
C CYS A 22 -1.51 -8.44 -2.12
N GLY A 23 -1.42 -7.62 -3.19
CA GLY A 23 -2.52 -6.78 -3.66
C GLY A 23 -3.80 -7.57 -3.95
N GLY A 24 -3.69 -8.74 -4.60
CA GLY A 24 -4.85 -9.61 -4.85
C GLY A 24 -5.52 -10.14 -3.57
N THR A 25 -4.74 -10.40 -2.51
CA THR A 25 -5.26 -10.83 -1.21
C THR A 25 -5.96 -9.68 -0.50
N LEU A 26 -5.33 -8.50 -0.45
CA LEU A 26 -5.92 -7.29 0.12
C LEU A 26 -7.23 -6.92 -0.57
N TYR A 27 -7.27 -6.99 -1.90
CA TYR A 27 -8.48 -6.79 -2.68
C TYR A 27 -9.59 -7.78 -2.32
N LYS A 28 -9.26 -9.07 -2.24
CA LYS A 28 -10.23 -10.12 -1.88
C LYS A 28 -10.78 -9.93 -0.46
N LEU A 29 -9.94 -9.50 0.49
CA LEU A 29 -10.36 -9.21 1.86
C LEU A 29 -11.26 -7.97 1.93
N ALA A 30 -10.93 -6.91 1.20
CA ALA A 30 -11.78 -5.74 1.08
C ALA A 30 -13.16 -6.11 0.49
N GLN A 31 -13.21 -6.96 -0.54
CA GLN A 31 -14.48 -7.48 -1.10
C GLN A 31 -15.30 -8.29 -0.09
N GLN A 32 -14.65 -8.91 0.91
CA GLN A 32 -15.31 -9.64 1.99
C GLN A 32 -15.75 -8.72 3.14
N GLY A 33 -15.49 -7.42 3.05
CA GLY A 33 -15.90 -6.42 4.04
C GLY A 33 -14.88 -6.15 5.15
N TYR A 34 -13.65 -6.68 5.04
CA TYR A 34 -12.58 -6.35 5.98
C TYR A 34 -11.98 -4.98 5.67
N ALA A 35 -11.70 -4.20 6.71
CA ALA A 35 -10.94 -2.96 6.60
C ALA A 35 -9.45 -3.29 6.38
N THR A 36 -8.92 -2.96 5.20
CA THR A 36 -7.54 -3.23 4.81
C THR A 36 -6.73 -1.93 4.67
N GLY A 37 -5.43 -1.99 4.92
CA GLY A 37 -4.51 -0.87 4.69
C GLY A 37 -3.08 -1.31 4.42
N ILE A 38 -2.28 -0.40 3.87
CA ILE A 38 -0.86 -0.58 3.55
C ILE A 38 -0.05 0.49 4.28
N VAL A 39 1.11 0.12 4.78
CA VAL A 39 2.15 1.02 5.30
C VAL A 39 3.43 0.77 4.55
N ASP A 40 3.87 1.76 3.79
CA ASP A 40 5.21 1.81 3.22
C ASP A 40 6.18 2.37 4.26
N VAL A 41 7.23 1.63 4.56
CA VAL A 41 8.22 2.01 5.59
C VAL A 41 9.20 3.06 5.07
N THR A 42 9.40 3.14 3.75
CA THR A 42 10.25 4.13 3.08
C THR A 42 9.51 4.78 1.92
N GLU A 43 10.09 5.85 1.36
CA GLU A 43 9.50 6.56 0.22
C GLU A 43 9.99 6.01 -1.13
N GLY A 44 10.89 5.01 -1.12
CA GLY A 44 11.53 4.49 -2.33
C GLY A 44 12.53 5.47 -2.95
N GLU A 45 13.14 6.35 -2.16
CA GLU A 45 13.96 7.49 -2.61
C GLU A 45 15.26 7.10 -3.33
N MET A 46 15.70 5.84 -3.18
CA MET A 46 16.85 5.28 -3.88
C MET A 46 16.49 4.58 -5.21
N SER A 47 15.24 4.72 -5.67
CA SER A 47 14.80 4.15 -6.94
C SER A 47 15.60 4.72 -8.12
N THR A 48 15.93 3.86 -9.07
CA THR A 48 16.68 4.27 -10.29
C THR A 48 15.81 4.95 -11.34
N ARG A 49 14.48 4.97 -11.14
CA ARG A 49 13.48 5.51 -12.07
C ARG A 49 12.40 6.26 -11.30
N GLY A 50 11.96 7.39 -11.85
CA GLY A 50 10.93 8.23 -11.26
C GLY A 50 11.44 9.04 -10.06
N THR A 51 10.54 9.85 -9.53
CA THR A 51 10.70 10.67 -8.32
C THR A 51 9.78 10.14 -7.22
N VAL A 52 10.08 10.49 -5.97
CA VAL A 52 9.22 10.17 -4.81
C VAL A 52 7.78 10.65 -5.03
N GLU A 53 7.58 11.85 -5.58
CA GLU A 53 6.25 12.38 -5.89
C GLU A 53 5.50 11.55 -6.94
N GLU A 54 6.21 11.05 -7.97
CA GLU A 54 5.64 10.15 -8.97
C GLU A 54 5.26 8.80 -8.34
N ARG A 55 6.12 8.23 -7.48
CA ARG A 55 5.81 6.99 -6.74
C ARG A 55 4.57 7.14 -5.88
N TYR A 56 4.43 8.22 -5.13
CA TYR A 56 3.23 8.46 -4.33
C TYR A 56 1.95 8.61 -5.15
N LYS A 57 2.03 9.12 -6.38
CA LYS A 57 0.87 9.16 -7.28
C LYS A 57 0.51 7.75 -7.74
N GLU A 58 1.51 6.98 -8.16
CA GLU A 58 1.31 5.61 -8.61
C GLU A 58 0.73 4.70 -7.52
N SER A 59 1.28 4.74 -6.30
CA SER A 59 0.75 3.94 -5.18
C SER A 59 -0.62 4.38 -4.69
N LYS A 60 -1.05 5.63 -4.97
CA LYS A 60 -2.43 6.06 -4.69
C LYS A 60 -3.43 5.62 -5.74
N ASP A 61 -2.97 5.41 -6.98
CA ASP A 61 -3.80 4.98 -8.10
C ASP A 61 -3.91 3.44 -8.20
N ALA A 62 -3.02 2.70 -7.52
CA ALA A 62 -2.97 1.24 -7.48
C ALA A 62 -4.09 0.61 -6.63
#